data_AF-A2F8D4-F1
#
_entry.id   AF-A2F8D4-F1
#
_cell.length_a   1.000
_cell.length_b   1.000
_cell.length_c   1.000
_cell.angle_alpha   90.00
_cell.angle_beta   90.00
_cell.angle_gamma   90.00
#
_symmetry.space_group_name_H-M   'P 1'
#
loop_
_entity.id
_entity.type
_entity.pdbx_description
1 polymer ?
#
loop_
_entity_poly.entity_id
_entity_poly.type
_entity_poly.pdbx_seq_one_letter_code
_entity_poly.pdbx_strand_id
1 'polypeptide(L)'
;MSLEEIDSHDDRNAPLRHTIFSFIDYVKEQEFVERSYDEGEFKKYYWVFPKICSIFINGISFEDPQKPFTKFDQVLTAYLSNMYKTQFLIDRMTKTMIRTAHFMEESNYLFVVFNKFITYQYDFPLFRFFSAIIEYSIIYSQPDIADLVSNEQITPEGSVITITTDDAVSVHHALFPFWQPCQEFFTETKTIDYWKFLDILIEEYIKVRLHVLAFIKHGLLLSGCQDFKHITYQNFQNFVSITFPEECNGNPKAEWKELLIRYKALENQDSETIDSECIISYSVSKDTMIISMMRTNTHRNFSAIYYDWNISMLKVLNFIVKRLTVYVPALKKLLPQHVEMLNTAGADIRSALFMGDLSSAVAYYRKMLHDVDSIFVYDFTNLNVTNNSSDKDIDDLIQHLKLHEVVVGIINNETQS
;
A
#
# COMPACT_ATOMS: atom_id res chain seq x y z
N MET A 1 -12.56 -22.87 0.11
CA MET A 1 -12.47 -21.87 1.18
C MET A 1 -12.74 -20.52 0.54
N SER A 2 -13.93 -19.97 0.75
CA SER A 2 -14.33 -18.66 0.23
C SER A 2 -13.59 -17.56 1.00
N LEU A 3 -13.25 -16.49 0.29
CA LEU A 3 -12.52 -15.30 0.79
C LEU A 3 -13.24 -14.51 1.90
N GLU A 4 -14.43 -14.95 2.32
CA GLU A 4 -15.30 -14.24 3.28
C GLU A 4 -15.19 -14.75 4.73
N GLU A 5 -14.43 -15.81 5.00
CA GLU A 5 -14.24 -16.35 6.37
C GLU A 5 -12.88 -16.01 7.01
N ILE A 6 -12.06 -15.16 6.38
CA ILE A 6 -10.87 -14.58 7.00
C ILE A 6 -11.22 -13.19 7.51
N ASP A 7 -12.15 -13.12 8.46
CA ASP A 7 -12.35 -11.92 9.26
C ASP A 7 -12.43 -12.30 10.74
N SER A 8 -11.64 -11.58 11.53
CA SER A 8 -11.37 -11.71 12.97
C SER A 8 -10.33 -12.76 13.44
N HIS A 9 -9.24 -12.22 14.02
CA HIS A 9 -8.50 -12.71 15.20
C HIS A 9 -7.11 -13.34 15.11
N ASP A 10 -6.41 -13.35 13.97
CA ASP A 10 -4.96 -13.62 14.00
C ASP A 10 -4.09 -12.43 13.60
N ASP A 11 -4.05 -11.45 14.51
CA ASP A 11 -3.24 -10.24 14.36
C ASP A 11 -1.79 -10.40 14.85
N ARG A 12 -1.33 -11.64 15.05
CA ARG A 12 0.03 -11.94 15.53
C ARG A 12 1.13 -11.37 14.64
N ASN A 13 0.83 -11.16 13.36
CA ASN A 13 1.78 -10.64 12.36
C ASN A 13 1.64 -9.12 12.09
N ALA A 14 0.73 -8.39 12.77
CA ALA A 14 0.64 -6.93 12.61
C ALA A 14 1.96 -6.18 12.85
N PRO A 15 2.74 -6.50 13.91
CA PRO A 15 4.03 -5.83 14.13
C PRO A 15 4.98 -5.97 12.94
N LEU A 16 5.04 -7.17 12.33
CA LEU A 16 5.85 -7.43 11.14
C LEU A 16 5.39 -6.59 9.95
N ARG A 17 4.07 -6.56 9.70
CA ARG A 17 3.49 -5.79 8.60
C ARG A 17 3.70 -4.28 8.78
N HIS A 18 3.51 -3.76 9.99
CA HIS A 18 3.81 -2.35 10.29
C HIS A 18 5.29 -2.01 10.02
N THR A 19 6.23 -2.88 10.41
CA THR A 19 7.65 -2.68 10.09
C THR A 19 7.88 -2.70 8.59
N ILE A 20 7.39 -3.72 7.89
CA ILE A 20 7.63 -3.90 6.45
C ILE A 20 7.03 -2.76 5.62
N PHE A 21 5.77 -2.40 5.89
CA PHE A 21 5.10 -1.33 5.15
C PHE A 21 5.58 0.07 5.52
N SER A 22 6.26 0.24 6.67
CA SER A 22 6.95 1.50 6.98
C SER A 22 8.11 1.80 6.02
N PHE A 23 8.60 0.80 5.28
CA PHE A 23 9.60 0.99 4.23
C PHE A 23 9.01 1.44 2.88
N ILE A 24 7.69 1.65 2.79
CA ILE A 24 7.08 2.25 1.61
C ILE A 24 7.47 3.73 1.58
N ASP A 25 8.30 4.09 0.62
CA ASP A 25 8.74 5.45 0.32
C ASP A 25 8.66 5.71 -1.19
N TYR A 26 8.71 6.97 -1.61
CA TYR A 26 8.86 7.32 -3.00
C TYR A 26 10.19 6.77 -3.54
N VAL A 27 10.12 6.09 -4.68
CA VAL A 27 11.31 5.63 -5.39
C VAL A 27 12.11 6.87 -5.80
N LYS A 28 13.22 7.13 -5.10
CA LYS A 28 14.23 8.08 -5.59
C LYS A 28 14.85 7.42 -6.80
N GLU A 29 14.81 8.09 -7.96
CA GLU A 29 15.48 7.60 -9.17
C GLU A 29 16.95 7.33 -8.82
N GLN A 30 17.34 6.06 -8.85
CA GLN A 30 18.71 5.62 -8.74
C GLN A 30 19.16 5.23 -10.14
N GLU A 31 20.22 5.87 -10.62
CA GLU A 31 20.79 5.51 -11.92
C GLU A 31 21.28 4.06 -11.85
N PHE A 32 20.76 3.22 -12.74
CA PHE A 32 21.28 1.88 -12.94
C PHE A 32 22.76 1.97 -13.27
N VAL A 33 23.58 1.25 -12.50
CA VAL A 33 25.03 1.24 -12.73
C VAL A 33 25.39 -0.01 -13.52
N GLU A 34 25.51 0.15 -14.83
CA GLU A 34 26.10 -0.88 -15.69
C GLU A 34 27.60 -0.98 -15.36
N ARG A 35 28.01 -2.06 -14.69
CA ARG A 35 29.41 -2.29 -14.33
C ARG A 35 30.08 -3.11 -15.43
N SER A 36 31.07 -2.54 -16.12
CA SER A 36 31.94 -3.28 -17.04
C SER A 36 33.02 -4.05 -16.27
N TYR A 37 33.29 -5.28 -16.68
CA TYR A 37 34.22 -6.19 -16.02
C TYR A 37 35.28 -6.67 -17.03
N ASP A 38 36.55 -6.27 -16.84
CA ASP A 38 37.67 -6.69 -17.70
C ASP A 38 37.90 -8.21 -17.68
N GLU A 39 38.12 -8.81 -18.86
CA GLU A 39 38.34 -10.24 -19.15
C GLU A 39 39.69 -10.83 -18.65
N GLY A 40 40.01 -10.72 -17.36
CA GLY A 40 41.21 -11.35 -16.77
C GLY A 40 40.99 -12.80 -16.34
N GLU A 41 42.00 -13.68 -16.33
CA GLU A 41 41.87 -15.08 -15.84
C GLU A 41 41.25 -15.17 -14.44
N PHE A 42 40.08 -15.82 -14.33
CA PHE A 42 39.23 -15.79 -13.15
C PHE A 42 39.26 -17.09 -12.33
N LYS A 43 39.09 -16.94 -11.01
CA LYS A 43 38.82 -18.06 -10.10
C LYS A 43 37.44 -17.86 -9.46
N LYS A 44 36.59 -18.90 -9.51
CA LYS A 44 35.35 -18.97 -8.73
C LYS A 44 35.70 -19.11 -7.26
N TYR A 45 35.29 -18.16 -6.44
CA TYR A 45 35.59 -18.15 -5.02
C TYR A 45 34.32 -18.47 -4.21
N TYR A 46 34.12 -19.74 -3.86
CA TYR A 46 32.95 -20.16 -3.08
C TYR A 46 32.91 -19.58 -1.66
N TRP A 47 34.04 -19.10 -1.11
CA TRP A 47 34.06 -18.36 0.15
C TRP A 47 33.21 -17.08 0.11
N VAL A 48 32.88 -16.56 -1.09
CA VAL A 48 32.02 -15.38 -1.25
C VAL A 48 30.59 -15.66 -0.80
N PHE A 49 30.10 -16.89 -0.96
CA PHE A 49 28.74 -17.28 -0.57
C PHE A 49 28.42 -17.00 0.91
N PRO A 50 29.17 -17.54 1.90
CA PRO A 50 28.89 -17.28 3.31
C PRO A 50 29.06 -15.79 3.69
N LYS A 51 29.93 -15.04 2.98
CA LYS A 51 30.07 -13.59 3.19
C LYS A 51 28.86 -12.82 2.70
N ILE A 52 28.29 -13.15 1.54
CA ILE A 52 27.06 -12.52 1.06
C ILE A 52 25.89 -12.86 1.99
N CYS A 53 25.76 -14.12 2.42
CA CYS A 53 24.75 -14.50 3.42
C CYS A 53 24.89 -13.67 4.70
N SER A 54 26.13 -13.48 5.18
CA SER A 54 26.41 -12.64 6.35
C SER A 54 26.02 -11.17 6.14
N ILE A 55 26.25 -10.61 4.95
CA ILE A 55 25.87 -9.24 4.59
C ILE A 55 24.35 -9.10 4.58
N PHE A 56 23.64 -10.08 4.04
CA PHE A 56 22.18 -10.06 4.00
C PHE A 56 21.54 -10.20 5.38
N ILE A 57 22.09 -11.03 6.25
CA ILE A 57 21.56 -11.25 7.60
C ILE A 57 21.96 -10.10 8.55
N ASN A 58 23.22 -9.69 8.54
CA ASN A 58 23.78 -8.78 9.55
C ASN A 58 24.14 -7.40 9.01
N GLY A 59 23.95 -7.12 7.71
CA GLY A 59 24.43 -5.87 7.11
C GLY A 59 23.84 -4.62 7.78
N ILE A 60 22.57 -4.68 8.18
CA ILE A 60 21.88 -3.56 8.84
C ILE A 60 22.40 -3.33 10.27
N SER A 61 22.94 -4.35 10.95
CA SER A 61 23.42 -4.19 12.35
C SER A 61 24.63 -3.25 12.47
N PHE A 62 25.26 -2.88 11.36
CA PHE A 62 26.37 -1.92 11.30
C PHE A 62 25.91 -0.48 11.04
N GLU A 63 24.60 -0.24 10.93
CA GLU A 63 24.01 1.08 10.72
C GLU A 63 24.20 1.97 11.96
N ASP A 64 24.64 3.21 11.74
CA ASP A 64 24.63 4.25 12.76
C ASP A 64 23.22 4.87 12.83
N PRO A 65 22.50 4.82 13.97
CA PRO A 65 21.19 5.43 14.09
C PRO A 65 21.19 6.95 13.82
N GLN A 66 22.32 7.63 14.00
CA GLN A 66 22.46 9.06 13.70
C GLN A 66 22.71 9.33 12.21
N LYS A 67 23.17 8.31 11.46
CA LYS A 67 23.48 8.38 10.03
C LYS A 67 23.02 7.09 9.34
N PRO A 68 21.70 6.91 9.22
CA PRO A 68 21.15 5.70 8.61
C PRO A 68 21.64 5.56 7.17
N PHE A 69 21.82 4.31 6.76
CA PHE A 69 22.14 3.97 5.39
C PHE A 69 21.01 4.40 4.46
N THR A 70 21.41 4.78 3.26
CA THR A 70 20.54 5.19 2.15
C THR A 70 20.81 4.40 0.87
N LYS A 71 21.88 3.59 0.84
CA LYS A 71 22.32 2.79 -0.32
C LYS A 71 22.93 1.47 0.13
N PHE A 72 22.77 0.42 -0.68
CA PHE A 72 23.35 -0.89 -0.39
C PHE A 72 24.89 -0.89 -0.38
N ASP A 73 25.54 -0.05 -1.19
CA ASP A 73 27.02 0.12 -1.16
C ASP A 73 27.54 0.54 0.24
N GLN A 74 26.73 1.27 1.02
CA GLN A 74 27.11 1.66 2.40
C GLN A 74 27.10 0.47 3.34
N VAL A 75 26.14 -0.46 3.17
CA VAL A 75 26.07 -1.73 3.91
C VAL A 75 27.32 -2.57 3.66
N LEU A 76 27.69 -2.74 2.39
CA LEU A 76 28.90 -3.45 1.98
C LEU A 76 30.16 -2.82 2.55
N THR A 77 30.27 -1.49 2.44
CA THR A 77 31.43 -0.76 2.93
C THR A 77 31.54 -0.88 4.44
N ALA A 78 30.43 -0.75 5.17
CA ALA A 78 30.41 -0.89 6.63
C ALA A 78 30.80 -2.31 7.06
N TYR A 79 30.21 -3.34 6.45
CA TYR A 79 30.54 -4.74 6.71
C TYR A 79 32.04 -5.03 6.50
N LEU A 80 32.59 -4.62 5.35
CA LEU A 80 33.99 -4.86 5.02
C LEU A 80 34.94 -4.02 5.88
N SER A 81 34.56 -2.81 6.26
CA SER A 81 35.35 -1.96 7.18
C SER A 81 35.47 -2.57 8.58
N ASN A 82 34.46 -3.32 9.01
CA ASN A 82 34.53 -4.05 10.28
C ASN A 82 35.42 -5.30 10.19
N MET A 83 35.60 -5.88 9.00
CA MET A 83 36.49 -7.03 8.79
C MET A 83 37.93 -6.64 8.46
N TYR A 84 38.16 -5.52 7.78
CA TYR A 84 39.46 -5.12 7.25
C TYR A 84 39.89 -3.75 7.76
N LYS A 85 41.16 -3.65 8.19
CA LYS A 85 41.71 -2.44 8.82
C LYS A 85 42.18 -1.35 7.84
N THR A 86 42.26 -1.63 6.54
CA THR A 86 42.81 -0.69 5.54
C THR A 86 41.89 -0.50 4.35
N GLN A 87 41.77 0.74 3.88
CA GLN A 87 40.94 1.09 2.72
C GLN A 87 41.32 0.30 1.47
N PHE A 88 42.63 0.09 1.25
CA PHE A 88 43.13 -0.72 0.13
C PHE A 88 42.56 -2.15 0.13
N LEU A 89 42.50 -2.80 1.30
CA LEU A 89 41.94 -4.15 1.40
C LEU A 89 40.42 -4.12 1.22
N ILE A 90 39.73 -3.14 1.82
CA ILE A 90 38.29 -2.95 1.66
C ILE A 90 37.93 -2.84 0.18
N ASP A 91 38.57 -1.91 -0.56
CA ASP A 91 38.31 -1.69 -1.98
C ASP A 91 38.60 -2.94 -2.83
N ARG A 92 39.70 -3.64 -2.53
CA ARG A 92 40.07 -4.87 -3.23
C ARG A 92 39.06 -5.99 -2.96
N MET A 93 38.61 -6.14 -1.73
CA MET A 93 37.65 -7.17 -1.34
C MET A 93 36.26 -6.87 -1.91
N THR A 94 35.80 -5.61 -1.88
CA THR A 94 34.56 -5.17 -2.53
C THR A 94 34.58 -5.53 -4.01
N LYS A 95 35.65 -5.15 -4.74
CA LYS A 95 35.78 -5.46 -6.18
C LYS A 95 35.79 -6.96 -6.44
N THR A 96 36.49 -7.73 -5.61
CA THR A 96 36.58 -9.19 -5.76
C THR A 96 35.23 -9.86 -5.51
N MET A 97 34.52 -9.45 -4.46
CA MET A 97 33.19 -9.96 -4.10
C MET A 97 32.18 -9.69 -5.21
N ILE A 98 32.08 -8.45 -5.67
CA ILE A 98 31.13 -8.04 -6.72
C ILE A 98 31.40 -8.78 -8.03
N ARG A 99 32.68 -8.89 -8.43
CA ARG A 99 33.05 -9.62 -9.65
C ARG A 99 32.74 -11.12 -9.54
N THR A 100 33.02 -11.72 -8.39
CA THR A 100 32.74 -13.15 -8.16
C THR A 100 31.23 -13.40 -8.18
N ALA A 101 30.44 -12.54 -7.53
CA ALA A 101 28.99 -12.65 -7.51
C ALA A 101 28.39 -12.57 -8.92
N HIS A 102 28.86 -11.63 -9.75
CA HIS A 102 28.45 -11.56 -11.15
C HIS A 102 28.78 -12.83 -11.95
N PHE A 103 29.99 -13.36 -11.80
CA PHE A 103 30.39 -14.59 -12.49
C PHE A 103 29.67 -15.85 -11.97
N MET A 104 29.12 -15.81 -10.75
CA MET A 104 28.40 -16.92 -10.12
C MET A 104 26.87 -16.77 -10.23
N GLU A 105 26.37 -15.74 -10.90
CA GLU A 105 24.95 -15.42 -11.01
C GLU A 105 24.11 -16.59 -11.54
N GLU A 106 24.58 -17.28 -12.58
CA GLU A 106 23.89 -18.45 -13.15
C GLU A 106 23.94 -19.70 -12.25
N SER A 107 24.77 -19.71 -11.21
CA SER A 107 25.03 -20.90 -10.41
C SER A 107 24.20 -20.99 -9.12
N ASN A 108 23.80 -19.86 -8.53
CA ASN A 108 23.01 -19.83 -7.31
C ASN A 108 22.23 -18.51 -7.22
N TYR A 109 20.95 -18.61 -6.85
CA TYR A 109 20.02 -17.47 -6.85
C TYR A 109 20.37 -16.39 -5.82
N LEU A 110 21.16 -16.71 -4.78
CA LEU A 110 21.75 -15.72 -3.86
C LEU A 110 22.50 -14.62 -4.62
N PHE A 111 23.31 -15.03 -5.62
CA PHE A 111 24.13 -14.09 -6.38
C PHE A 111 23.28 -13.21 -7.30
N VAL A 112 22.18 -13.75 -7.84
CA VAL A 112 21.18 -12.97 -8.59
C VAL A 112 20.65 -11.83 -7.73
N VAL A 113 20.13 -12.15 -6.54
CA VAL A 113 19.58 -11.14 -5.61
C VAL A 113 20.65 -10.13 -5.20
N PHE A 114 21.87 -10.57 -4.91
CA PHE A 114 22.98 -9.68 -4.56
C PHE A 114 23.33 -8.71 -5.71
N ASN A 115 23.38 -9.21 -6.94
CA ASN A 115 23.66 -8.37 -8.10
C ASN A 115 22.55 -7.33 -8.32
N LYS A 116 21.26 -7.70 -8.14
CA LYS A 116 20.15 -6.75 -8.22
C LYS A 116 20.29 -5.58 -7.23
N PHE A 117 20.78 -5.81 -6.01
CA PHE A 117 21.07 -4.73 -5.05
C PHE A 117 22.33 -3.91 -5.41
N ILE A 118 23.39 -4.56 -5.91
CA ILE A 118 24.65 -3.89 -6.31
C ILE A 118 24.48 -2.97 -7.52
N THR A 119 23.63 -3.35 -8.46
CA THR A 119 23.35 -2.59 -9.69
C THR A 119 22.24 -1.56 -9.51
N TYR A 120 21.67 -1.46 -8.29
CA TYR A 120 20.55 -0.59 -7.95
C TYR A 120 19.25 -0.91 -8.69
N GLN A 121 19.11 -2.14 -9.21
CA GLN A 121 17.81 -2.62 -9.68
C GLN A 121 16.82 -2.71 -8.50
N TYR A 122 17.32 -3.09 -7.33
CA TYR A 122 16.61 -2.96 -6.07
C TYR A 122 17.18 -1.82 -5.24
N ASP A 123 16.31 -0.87 -4.88
CA ASP A 123 16.65 0.26 -4.04
C ASP A 123 16.85 -0.13 -2.56
N PHE A 124 17.31 0.83 -1.76
CA PHE A 124 17.63 0.57 -0.36
C PHE A 124 16.40 0.29 0.53
N PRO A 125 15.23 0.93 0.36
CA PRO A 125 14.00 0.49 1.00
C PRO A 125 13.66 -0.98 0.75
N LEU A 126 13.87 -1.50 -0.47
CA LEU A 126 13.72 -2.93 -0.75
C LEU A 126 14.73 -3.78 0.02
N PHE A 127 15.95 -3.28 0.27
CA PHE A 127 16.91 -3.99 1.11
C PHE A 127 16.47 -4.06 2.58
N ARG A 128 15.85 -3.00 3.12
CA ARG A 128 15.26 -3.04 4.47
C ARG A 128 14.12 -4.05 4.56
N PHE A 129 13.23 -4.06 3.57
CA PHE A 129 12.20 -5.09 3.44
C PHE A 129 12.81 -6.50 3.40
N PHE A 130 13.79 -6.70 2.52
CA PHE A 130 14.49 -7.97 2.35
C PHE A 130 15.16 -8.47 3.64
N SER A 131 15.81 -7.58 4.39
CA SER A 131 16.43 -7.95 5.68
C SER A 131 15.38 -8.35 6.72
N ALA A 132 14.25 -7.63 6.79
CA ALA A 132 13.15 -7.97 7.72
C ALA A 132 12.50 -9.32 7.38
N ILE A 133 12.28 -9.64 6.09
CA ILE A 133 11.73 -10.94 5.71
C ILE A 133 12.72 -12.08 5.93
N ILE A 134 14.02 -11.84 5.78
CA ILE A 134 15.04 -12.84 6.14
C ILE A 134 14.94 -13.13 7.63
N GLU A 135 14.97 -12.11 8.48
CA GLU A 135 14.89 -12.28 9.93
C GLU A 135 13.64 -13.07 10.34
N TYR A 136 12.51 -12.81 9.69
CA TYR A 136 11.26 -13.52 9.95
C TYR A 136 11.22 -14.97 9.44
N SER A 137 11.80 -15.24 8.25
CA SER A 137 11.60 -16.51 7.55
C SER A 137 12.79 -17.48 7.56
N ILE A 138 13.97 -17.02 8.00
CA ILE A 138 15.21 -17.83 8.02
C ILE A 138 15.07 -19.13 8.82
N ILE A 139 14.22 -19.14 9.85
CA ILE A 139 13.94 -20.33 10.68
C ILE A 139 13.31 -21.49 9.89
N TYR A 140 12.70 -21.22 8.74
CA TYR A 140 12.07 -22.22 7.88
C TYR A 140 13.02 -22.74 6.78
N SER A 141 14.26 -22.24 6.74
CA SER A 141 15.26 -22.65 5.76
C SER A 141 15.82 -24.04 6.05
N GLN A 142 16.13 -24.79 4.99
CA GLN A 142 16.77 -26.11 5.05
C GLN A 142 17.88 -26.21 4.00
N PRO A 143 19.16 -26.42 4.39
CA PRO A 143 19.67 -26.45 5.77
C PRO A 143 19.64 -25.06 6.43
N ASP A 144 19.85 -25.00 7.75
CA ASP A 144 19.92 -23.73 8.48
C ASP A 144 21.06 -22.85 7.94
N ILE A 145 20.72 -21.63 7.51
CA ILE A 145 21.68 -20.68 6.96
C ILE A 145 22.73 -20.27 8.01
N ALA A 146 22.39 -20.28 9.30
CA ALA A 146 23.34 -19.95 10.36
C ALA A 146 24.55 -20.91 10.38
N ASP A 147 24.30 -22.20 10.14
CA ASP A 147 25.35 -23.21 10.05
C ASP A 147 26.25 -22.97 8.83
N LEU A 148 25.66 -22.55 7.71
CA LEU A 148 26.39 -22.28 6.46
C LEU A 148 27.27 -21.04 6.53
N VAL A 149 26.85 -19.99 7.23
CA VAL A 149 27.61 -18.74 7.38
C VAL A 149 28.96 -18.96 8.08
N SER A 150 29.05 -19.97 8.94
CA SER A 150 30.26 -20.33 9.68
C SER A 150 31.26 -21.18 8.87
N ASN A 151 30.85 -21.71 7.71
CA ASN A 151 31.64 -22.68 6.94
C ASN A 151 32.35 -22.03 5.75
N GLU A 152 33.63 -21.69 5.90
CA GLU A 152 34.45 -21.11 4.84
C GLU A 152 34.81 -22.09 3.69
N GLN A 153 34.51 -23.39 3.83
CA GLN A 153 34.79 -24.43 2.84
C GLN A 153 33.51 -24.98 2.16
N ILE A 154 32.46 -24.17 2.05
CA ILE A 154 31.20 -24.59 1.43
C ILE A 154 31.41 -25.04 -0.03
N THR A 155 30.83 -26.20 -0.38
CA THR A 155 30.80 -26.70 -1.76
C THR A 155 29.57 -26.14 -2.50
N PRO A 156 29.52 -26.21 -3.84
CA PRO A 156 28.34 -25.78 -4.59
C PRO A 156 27.06 -26.50 -4.15
N GLU A 157 27.14 -27.80 -3.88
CA GLU A 157 26.00 -28.61 -3.40
C GLU A 157 25.54 -28.17 -2.00
N GLY A 158 26.47 -27.78 -1.13
CA GLY A 158 26.16 -27.27 0.21
C GLY A 158 25.55 -25.87 0.22
N SER A 159 25.53 -25.17 -0.92
CA SER A 159 24.97 -23.82 -1.06
C SER A 159 23.47 -23.79 -1.40
N VAL A 160 22.86 -24.96 -1.62
CA VAL A 160 21.43 -25.07 -1.92
C VAL A 160 20.63 -25.00 -0.63
N ILE A 161 19.87 -23.92 -0.49
CA ILE A 161 18.98 -23.70 0.65
C ILE A 161 17.56 -23.67 0.12
N THR A 162 16.67 -24.38 0.80
CA THR A 162 15.27 -24.54 0.39
C THR A 162 14.30 -24.16 1.49
N ILE A 163 13.08 -23.84 1.08
CA ILE A 163 11.91 -23.68 1.96
C ILE A 163 10.79 -24.58 1.42
N THR A 164 9.96 -25.14 2.32
CA THR A 164 8.80 -25.93 1.92
C THR A 164 7.71 -25.03 1.35
N THR A 165 6.86 -25.57 0.46
CA THR A 165 5.71 -24.81 -0.05
C THR A 165 4.77 -24.34 1.07
N ASP A 166 4.54 -25.15 2.10
CA ASP A 166 3.64 -24.81 3.20
C ASP A 166 4.19 -23.63 4.03
N ASP A 167 5.49 -23.63 4.32
CA ASP A 167 6.14 -22.52 5.04
C ASP A 167 6.18 -21.25 4.18
N ALA A 168 6.47 -21.37 2.88
CA ALA A 168 6.46 -20.23 1.96
C ALA A 168 5.06 -19.58 1.86
N VAL A 169 4.00 -20.39 1.80
CA VAL A 169 2.61 -19.92 1.83
C VAL A 169 2.27 -19.25 3.16
N SER A 170 2.73 -19.81 4.28
CA SER A 170 2.55 -19.24 5.62
C SER A 170 3.19 -17.85 5.74
N VAL A 171 4.46 -17.73 5.33
CA VAL A 171 5.18 -16.45 5.30
C VAL A 171 4.49 -15.46 4.38
N HIS A 172 4.08 -15.88 3.17
CA HIS A 172 3.37 -15.00 2.26
C HIS A 172 2.08 -14.43 2.87
N HIS A 173 1.24 -15.27 3.49
CA HIS A 173 0.02 -14.79 4.14
C HIS A 173 0.28 -13.86 5.33
N ALA A 174 1.38 -14.07 6.06
CA ALA A 174 1.78 -13.17 7.14
C ALA A 174 2.07 -11.75 6.62
N LEU A 175 2.70 -11.65 5.45
CA LEU A 175 3.11 -10.40 4.80
C LEU A 175 1.97 -9.75 4.01
N PHE A 176 1.26 -10.52 3.19
CA PHE A 176 0.30 -10.05 2.20
C PHE A 176 -1.08 -10.73 2.41
N PRO A 177 -1.78 -10.44 3.51
CA PRO A 177 -3.05 -11.11 3.85
C PRO A 177 -4.20 -10.80 2.86
N PHE A 178 -3.98 -9.88 1.94
CA PHE A 178 -4.94 -9.45 0.93
C PHE A 178 -4.75 -10.13 -0.44
N TRP A 179 -3.69 -10.92 -0.63
CA TRP A 179 -3.42 -11.62 -1.89
C TRP A 179 -3.36 -13.13 -1.73
N GLN A 180 -3.66 -13.82 -2.83
CA GLN A 180 -3.42 -15.25 -2.93
C GLN A 180 -1.92 -15.53 -3.03
N PRO A 181 -1.43 -16.66 -2.48
CA PRO A 181 -0.04 -17.05 -2.63
C PRO A 181 0.40 -17.14 -4.10
N CYS A 182 1.64 -16.76 -4.37
CA CYS A 182 2.24 -16.83 -5.70
C CYS A 182 2.21 -18.26 -6.26
N GLN A 183 1.89 -18.40 -7.55
CA GLN A 183 1.81 -19.72 -8.21
C GLN A 183 3.17 -20.42 -8.21
N GLU A 184 4.25 -19.63 -8.24
CA GLU A 184 5.65 -20.03 -8.20
C GLU A 184 6.01 -20.85 -6.94
N PHE A 185 5.20 -20.78 -5.88
CA PHE A 185 5.42 -21.58 -4.68
C PHE A 185 5.00 -23.05 -4.84
N PHE A 186 4.11 -23.34 -5.79
CA PHE A 186 3.55 -24.67 -5.99
C PHE A 186 4.37 -25.45 -7.03
N THR A 187 5.50 -25.99 -6.57
CA THR A 187 6.39 -26.83 -7.39
C THR A 187 6.08 -28.32 -7.23
N GLU A 188 6.46 -29.13 -8.22
CA GLU A 188 6.30 -30.60 -8.15
C GLU A 188 7.08 -31.21 -6.95
N THR A 189 8.24 -30.62 -6.63
CA THR A 189 9.11 -31.05 -5.53
C THR A 189 8.62 -30.60 -4.15
N LYS A 190 7.60 -29.72 -4.08
CA LYS A 190 7.10 -29.07 -2.85
C LYS A 190 8.16 -28.29 -2.07
N THR A 191 9.25 -27.94 -2.73
CA THR A 191 10.36 -27.16 -2.20
C THR A 191 10.74 -26.10 -3.21
N ILE A 192 11.19 -24.96 -2.69
CA ILE A 192 11.58 -23.79 -3.47
C ILE A 192 12.97 -23.39 -3.01
N ASP A 193 13.83 -22.96 -3.94
CA ASP A 193 15.08 -22.30 -3.57
C ASP A 193 14.77 -21.06 -2.71
N TYR A 194 15.39 -20.97 -1.53
CA TYR A 194 15.05 -19.96 -0.54
C TYR A 194 15.35 -18.55 -1.03
N TRP A 195 16.44 -18.33 -1.76
CA TRP A 195 16.78 -17.02 -2.29
C TRP A 195 15.83 -16.61 -3.42
N LYS A 196 15.41 -17.57 -4.25
CA LYS A 196 14.34 -17.36 -5.24
C LYS A 196 13.02 -17.00 -4.57
N PHE A 197 12.66 -17.68 -3.49
CA PHE A 197 11.48 -17.36 -2.69
C PHE A 197 11.52 -15.91 -2.17
N LEU A 198 12.64 -15.48 -1.60
CA LEU A 198 12.79 -14.09 -1.12
C LEU A 198 12.69 -13.07 -2.27
N ASP A 199 13.26 -13.37 -3.44
CA ASP A 199 13.15 -12.52 -4.62
C ASP A 199 11.70 -12.37 -5.10
N ILE A 200 10.91 -13.45 -5.08
CA ILE A 200 9.47 -13.40 -5.38
C ILE A 200 8.76 -12.47 -4.38
N LEU A 201 9.09 -12.55 -3.09
CA LEU A 201 8.51 -11.65 -2.09
C LEU A 201 8.90 -10.18 -2.30
N ILE A 202 10.12 -9.90 -2.78
CA ILE A 202 10.53 -8.53 -3.16
C ILE A 202 9.66 -8.02 -4.31
N GLU A 203 9.46 -8.82 -5.35
CA GLU A 203 8.63 -8.44 -6.51
C GLU A 203 7.17 -8.21 -6.11
N GLU A 204 6.60 -9.02 -5.21
CA GLU A 204 5.27 -8.77 -4.64
C GLU A 204 5.24 -7.46 -3.84
N TYR A 205 6.24 -7.21 -3.01
CA TYR A 205 6.34 -5.96 -2.25
C TYR A 205 6.48 -4.73 -3.17
N ILE A 206 7.19 -4.84 -4.31
CA ILE A 206 7.24 -3.78 -5.32
C ILE A 206 5.84 -3.48 -5.86
N LYS A 207 5.04 -4.50 -6.16
CA LYS A 207 3.65 -4.31 -6.60
C LYS A 207 2.81 -3.61 -5.53
N VAL A 208 2.93 -4.02 -4.27
CA VAL A 208 2.26 -3.36 -3.13
C VAL A 208 2.66 -1.90 -3.04
N ARG A 209 3.96 -1.62 -3.00
CA ARG A 209 4.53 -0.27 -2.92
C ARG A 209 4.00 0.62 -4.04
N LEU A 210 4.06 0.16 -5.30
CA LEU A 210 3.56 0.92 -6.45
C LEU A 210 2.06 1.18 -6.36
N HIS A 211 1.28 0.20 -5.92
CA HIS A 211 -0.17 0.36 -5.74
C HIS A 211 -0.51 1.35 -4.64
N VAL A 212 0.15 1.29 -3.47
CA VAL A 212 -0.04 2.23 -2.37
C VAL A 212 0.27 3.66 -2.81
N LEU A 213 1.40 3.86 -3.49
CA LEU A 213 1.77 5.18 -4.02
C LEU A 213 0.74 5.71 -5.04
N ALA A 214 0.27 4.86 -5.96
CA ALA A 214 -0.76 5.23 -6.92
C ALA A 214 -2.09 5.56 -6.22
N PHE A 215 -2.53 4.72 -5.28
CA PHE A 215 -3.74 4.93 -4.50
C PHE A 215 -3.71 6.27 -3.75
N ILE A 216 -2.62 6.56 -3.03
CA ILE A 216 -2.47 7.82 -2.29
C ILE A 216 -2.48 9.01 -3.24
N LYS A 217 -1.71 8.93 -4.34
CA LYS A 217 -1.68 9.98 -5.37
C LYS A 217 -3.08 10.26 -5.93
N HIS A 218 -3.83 9.22 -6.30
CA HIS A 218 -5.16 9.38 -6.87
C HIS A 218 -6.15 9.92 -5.83
N GLY A 219 -6.08 9.44 -4.58
CA GLY A 219 -6.88 9.97 -3.47
C GLY A 219 -6.61 11.46 -3.23
N LEU A 220 -5.34 11.89 -3.28
CA LEU A 220 -4.97 13.30 -3.14
C LEU A 220 -5.52 14.14 -4.29
N LEU A 221 -5.44 13.68 -5.54
CA LEU A 221 -6.06 14.37 -6.68
C LEU A 221 -7.57 14.49 -6.52
N LEU A 222 -8.26 13.40 -6.14
CA LEU A 222 -9.69 13.40 -5.85
C LEU A 222 -10.07 14.33 -4.69
N SER A 223 -9.15 14.54 -3.74
CA SER A 223 -9.30 15.49 -2.64
C SER A 223 -9.08 16.96 -3.03
N GLY A 224 -8.75 17.23 -4.30
CA GLY A 224 -8.44 18.55 -4.82
C GLY A 224 -7.01 19.02 -4.56
N CYS A 225 -6.08 18.10 -4.23
CA CYS A 225 -4.68 18.41 -3.99
C CYS A 225 -3.86 18.10 -5.26
N GLN A 226 -3.33 19.14 -5.90
CA GLN A 226 -2.43 19.01 -7.06
C GLN A 226 -0.96 19.21 -6.70
N ASP A 227 -0.69 19.92 -5.59
CA ASP A 227 0.65 20.13 -5.06
C ASP A 227 0.87 19.22 -3.85
N PHE A 228 1.53 18.08 -4.09
CA PHE A 228 1.80 17.07 -3.06
C PHE A 228 2.87 17.46 -2.05
N LYS A 229 3.48 18.65 -2.18
CA LYS A 229 4.41 19.20 -1.18
C LYS A 229 3.70 20.09 -0.16
N HIS A 230 2.52 20.60 -0.50
CA HIS A 230 1.76 21.55 0.34
C HIS A 230 0.32 21.06 0.53
N ILE A 231 0.17 19.96 1.25
CA ILE A 231 -1.13 19.36 1.57
C ILE A 231 -1.73 20.11 2.77
N THR A 232 -2.92 20.66 2.59
CA THR A 232 -3.64 21.39 3.66
C THR A 232 -4.53 20.45 4.48
N TYR A 233 -5.00 20.91 5.64
CA TYR A 233 -6.00 20.18 6.44
C TYR A 233 -7.26 19.83 5.64
N GLN A 234 -7.73 20.73 4.75
CA GLN A 234 -8.92 20.48 3.94
C GLN A 234 -8.68 19.35 2.92
N ASN A 235 -7.48 19.30 2.33
CA ASN A 235 -7.10 18.20 1.44
C ASN A 235 -7.03 16.89 2.22
N PHE A 236 -6.39 16.88 3.38
CA PHE A 236 -6.31 15.71 4.25
C PHE A 236 -7.69 15.21 4.69
N GLN A 237 -8.58 16.11 5.14
CA GLN A 237 -9.93 15.75 5.54
C GLN A 237 -10.71 15.10 4.39
N ASN A 238 -10.62 15.67 3.19
CA ASN A 238 -11.26 15.09 2.01
C ASN A 238 -10.62 13.76 1.63
N PHE A 239 -9.30 13.66 1.63
CA PHE A 239 -8.55 12.44 1.36
C PHE A 239 -9.03 11.31 2.26
N VAL A 240 -8.91 11.47 3.58
CA VAL A 240 -9.32 10.45 4.56
C VAL A 240 -10.80 10.10 4.43
N SER A 241 -11.68 11.09 4.18
CA SER A 241 -13.11 10.83 4.02
C SER A 241 -13.44 10.04 2.74
N ILE A 242 -12.63 10.19 1.69
CA ILE A 242 -12.76 9.43 0.45
C ILE A 242 -12.09 8.06 0.59
N THR A 243 -10.90 7.97 1.18
CA THR A 243 -10.08 6.76 1.16
C THR A 243 -10.35 5.84 2.35
N PHE A 244 -10.57 6.40 3.54
CA PHE A 244 -10.67 5.70 4.81
C PHE A 244 -11.90 6.17 5.61
N PRO A 245 -13.13 6.04 5.07
CA PRO A 245 -14.33 6.60 5.68
C PRO A 245 -14.66 6.02 7.07
N GLU A 246 -14.13 4.84 7.40
CA GLU A 246 -14.38 4.13 8.65
C GLU A 246 -13.36 4.47 9.75
N GLU A 247 -12.17 4.95 9.38
CA GLU A 247 -11.04 5.10 10.31
C GLU A 247 -11.12 6.34 11.20
N CYS A 248 -11.82 7.39 10.77
CA CYS A 248 -11.80 8.68 11.48
C CYS A 248 -13.10 9.05 12.19
N ASN A 249 -14.12 8.18 12.23
CA ASN A 249 -15.40 8.43 12.94
C ASN A 249 -16.00 9.85 12.69
N GLY A 250 -15.67 10.47 11.55
CA GLY A 250 -16.08 11.83 11.18
C GLY A 250 -15.25 13.02 11.70
N ASN A 251 -14.08 12.84 12.34
CA ASN A 251 -13.24 13.97 12.77
C ASN A 251 -11.72 13.71 12.67
N PRO A 252 -11.11 13.95 11.49
CA PRO A 252 -9.67 13.73 11.26
C PRO A 252 -8.74 14.79 11.89
N LYS A 253 -9.27 15.67 12.77
CA LYS A 253 -8.48 16.76 13.37
C LYS A 253 -7.38 16.28 14.31
N ALA A 254 -7.61 15.16 15.00
CA ALA A 254 -6.63 14.63 15.95
C ALA A 254 -5.42 14.08 15.19
N GLU A 255 -5.68 13.26 14.17
CA GLU A 255 -4.71 12.68 13.26
C GLU A 255 -3.91 13.76 12.53
N TRP A 256 -4.60 14.80 12.05
CA TRP A 256 -3.93 15.95 11.43
C TRP A 256 -2.94 16.65 12.37
N LYS A 257 -3.33 16.89 13.63
CA LYS A 257 -2.44 17.51 14.62
C LYS A 257 -1.23 16.64 14.91
N GLU A 258 -1.43 15.33 15.00
CA GLU A 258 -0.34 14.39 15.19
C GLU A 258 0.65 14.40 14.02
N LEU A 259 0.15 14.41 12.78
CA LEU A 259 0.98 14.52 11.58
C LEU A 259 1.78 15.82 11.55
N LEU A 260 1.16 16.96 11.89
CA LEU A 260 1.89 18.24 11.98
C LEU A 260 3.00 18.22 13.04
N ILE A 261 2.78 17.57 14.19
CA ILE A 261 3.80 17.45 15.24
C ILE A 261 4.98 16.61 14.72
N ARG A 262 4.70 15.46 14.09
CA ARG A 262 5.73 14.61 13.50
C ARG A 262 6.50 15.33 12.39
N TYR A 263 5.80 16.04 11.52
CA TYR A 263 6.41 16.80 10.41
C TYR A 263 7.36 17.89 10.91
N LYS A 264 6.97 18.63 11.96
CA LYS A 264 7.83 19.63 12.62
C LYS A 264 9.05 19.03 13.30
N ALA A 265 8.93 17.82 13.83
CA ALA A 265 10.06 17.11 14.45
C ALA A 265 11.14 16.71 13.42
N LEU A 266 10.79 16.64 12.13
CA LEU A 266 11.70 16.37 11.01
C LEU A 266 12.35 17.65 10.44
N GLU A 267 12.38 18.74 11.21
CA GLU A 267 12.98 20.03 10.84
C GLU A 267 12.36 20.73 9.62
N ASN A 268 11.17 20.29 9.17
CA ASN A 268 10.44 20.96 8.11
C ASN A 268 9.89 22.32 8.62
N GLN A 269 10.13 23.38 7.85
CA GLN A 269 9.88 24.77 8.27
C GLN A 269 8.42 25.20 8.18
N ASP A 270 7.58 24.49 7.40
CA ASP A 270 6.18 24.83 7.22
C ASP A 270 5.29 24.34 8.35
N SER A 271 4.56 25.27 8.96
CA SER A 271 3.84 25.01 10.21
C SER A 271 2.37 24.59 10.05
N GLU A 272 1.83 24.69 8.83
CA GLU A 272 0.40 24.50 8.51
C GLU A 272 0.11 23.51 7.37
N THR A 273 1.14 23.02 6.68
CA THR A 273 1.00 22.02 5.60
C THR A 273 1.95 20.84 5.83
N ILE A 274 1.66 19.73 5.18
CA ILE A 274 2.52 18.53 5.15
C ILE A 274 2.75 18.11 3.70
N ASP A 275 3.72 17.24 3.47
CA ASP A 275 3.95 16.61 2.18
C ASP A 275 3.26 15.24 2.06
N SER A 276 3.34 14.66 0.87
CA SER A 276 2.81 13.32 0.61
C SER A 276 3.58 12.19 1.30
N GLU A 277 4.84 12.39 1.70
CA GLU A 277 5.59 11.40 2.49
C GLU A 277 4.91 11.17 3.85
N CYS A 278 4.42 12.25 4.48
CA CYS A 278 3.61 12.15 5.69
C CYS A 278 2.30 11.39 5.49
N ILE A 279 1.64 11.58 4.33
CA ILE A 279 0.41 10.86 4.00
C ILE A 279 0.68 9.37 3.78
N ILE A 280 1.81 9.02 3.16
CA ILE A 280 2.25 7.62 3.03
C ILE A 280 2.46 7.02 4.40
N SER A 281 3.29 7.64 5.25
CA SER A 281 3.56 7.17 6.61
C SER A 281 2.27 6.99 7.43
N TYR A 282 1.32 7.92 7.31
CA TYR A 282 0.00 7.80 7.91
C TYR A 282 -0.77 6.57 7.38
N SER A 283 -0.87 6.45 6.06
CA SER A 283 -1.69 5.43 5.40
C SER A 283 -1.16 4.00 5.61
N VAL A 284 0.14 3.85 5.87
CA VAL A 284 0.79 2.57 6.16
C VAL A 284 0.96 2.29 7.66
N SER A 285 0.52 3.20 8.53
CA SER A 285 0.65 3.05 9.99
C SER A 285 -0.37 2.10 10.62
N LYS A 286 -1.39 1.70 9.86
CA LYS A 286 -2.47 0.82 10.30
C LYS A 286 -2.74 -0.24 9.24
N ASP A 287 -2.76 -1.50 9.65
CA ASP A 287 -3.05 -2.62 8.76
C ASP A 287 -4.43 -2.52 8.08
N THR A 288 -5.45 -2.02 8.79
CA THR A 288 -6.80 -1.82 8.22
C THR A 288 -6.78 -0.88 7.01
N MET A 289 -5.99 0.18 7.07
CA MET A 289 -5.81 1.12 5.95
C MET A 289 -5.12 0.45 4.78
N ILE A 290 -4.03 -0.29 5.04
CA ILE A 290 -3.29 -1.01 3.98
C ILE A 290 -4.19 -2.03 3.30
N ILE A 291 -4.90 -2.87 4.06
CA ILE A 291 -5.81 -3.87 3.51
C ILE A 291 -6.90 -3.19 2.67
N SER A 292 -7.46 -2.07 3.14
CA SER A 292 -8.44 -1.29 2.37
C SER A 292 -7.87 -0.74 1.06
N MET A 293 -6.64 -0.20 1.09
CA MET A 293 -5.96 0.27 -0.12
C MET A 293 -5.73 -0.87 -1.12
N MET A 294 -5.24 -2.01 -0.65
CA MET A 294 -4.92 -3.16 -1.50
C MET A 294 -6.15 -3.84 -2.10
N ARG A 295 -7.30 -3.77 -1.42
CA ARG A 295 -8.59 -4.24 -1.96
C ARG A 295 -9.23 -3.26 -2.95
N THR A 296 -8.77 -2.01 -3.00
CA THR A 296 -9.32 -0.99 -3.89
C THR A 296 -8.50 -0.91 -5.18
N ASN A 297 -9.12 -1.25 -6.30
CA ASN A 297 -8.49 -1.11 -7.61
C ASN A 297 -8.31 0.36 -8.00
N THR A 298 -7.21 0.66 -8.68
CA THR A 298 -6.92 2.00 -9.20
C THR A 298 -6.63 1.96 -10.70
N HIS A 299 -7.00 3.02 -11.42
CA HIS A 299 -6.68 3.10 -12.84
C HIS A 299 -5.19 3.44 -13.05
N ARG A 300 -4.47 2.62 -13.83
CA ARG A 300 -3.02 2.78 -14.08
C ARG A 300 -2.62 4.18 -14.57
N ASN A 301 -3.46 4.79 -15.41
CA ASN A 301 -3.24 6.14 -15.97
C ASN A 301 -4.16 7.21 -15.38
N PHE A 302 -4.64 7.04 -14.15
CA PHE A 302 -5.60 7.97 -13.53
C PHE A 302 -5.14 9.43 -13.57
N SER A 303 -3.85 9.71 -13.32
CA SER A 303 -3.34 11.09 -13.35
C SER A 303 -3.59 11.75 -14.70
N ALA A 304 -3.35 11.05 -15.82
CA ALA A 304 -3.60 11.58 -17.15
C ALA A 304 -5.09 11.87 -17.36
N ILE A 305 -5.96 10.91 -17.00
CA ILE A 305 -7.42 11.07 -17.07
C ILE A 305 -7.87 12.30 -16.26
N TYR A 306 -7.37 12.46 -15.04
CA TYR A 306 -7.71 13.57 -14.16
C TYR A 306 -7.31 14.92 -14.76
N TYR A 307 -6.12 15.04 -15.35
CA TYR A 307 -5.67 16.29 -15.96
C TYR A 307 -6.35 16.59 -17.31
N ASP A 308 -6.91 15.57 -17.98
CA ASP A 308 -7.74 15.74 -19.19
C ASP A 308 -9.18 16.21 -18.86
N TRP A 309 -9.61 16.15 -17.61
CA TRP A 309 -10.94 16.59 -17.21
C TRP A 309 -11.13 18.10 -17.37
N ASN A 310 -12.17 18.48 -18.13
CA ASN A 310 -12.56 19.87 -18.25
C ASN A 310 -13.29 20.39 -16.99
N ILE A 311 -13.54 21.69 -16.96
CA ILE A 311 -14.20 22.39 -15.83
C ILE A 311 -15.55 21.74 -15.46
N SER A 312 -16.33 21.27 -16.43
CA SER A 312 -17.62 20.64 -16.17
C SER A 312 -17.46 19.30 -15.45
N MET A 313 -16.47 18.50 -15.84
CA MET A 313 -16.16 17.23 -15.17
C MET A 313 -15.65 17.46 -13.74
N LEU A 314 -14.81 18.47 -13.53
CA LEU A 314 -14.35 18.84 -12.19
C LEU A 314 -15.49 19.34 -11.29
N LYS A 315 -16.51 20.01 -11.85
CA LYS A 315 -17.74 20.36 -11.12
C LYS A 315 -18.52 19.12 -10.69
N VAL A 316 -18.65 18.12 -11.57
CA VAL A 316 -19.30 16.84 -11.26
C VAL A 316 -18.51 16.08 -10.18
N LEU A 317 -17.19 16.03 -10.29
CA LEU A 317 -16.33 15.44 -9.27
C LEU A 317 -16.56 16.09 -7.90
N ASN A 318 -16.48 17.43 -7.82
CA ASN A 318 -16.70 18.17 -6.58
C ASN A 318 -18.09 17.94 -6.01
N PHE A 319 -19.10 17.81 -6.88
CA PHE A 319 -20.47 17.46 -6.48
C PHE A 319 -20.51 16.08 -5.82
N ILE A 320 -19.97 15.05 -6.46
CA ILE A 320 -19.96 13.67 -5.94
C ILE A 320 -19.12 13.55 -4.67
N VAL A 321 -17.91 14.11 -4.66
CA VAL A 321 -17.02 14.10 -3.48
C VAL A 321 -17.71 14.73 -2.28
N LYS A 322 -18.36 15.90 -2.43
CA LYS A 322 -19.11 16.52 -1.34
C LYS A 322 -20.23 15.61 -0.80
N ARG A 323 -20.91 14.86 -1.68
CA ARG A 323 -21.96 13.92 -1.26
C ARG A 323 -21.38 12.73 -0.51
N LEU A 324 -20.28 12.18 -1.00
CA LEU A 324 -19.58 11.08 -0.36
C LEU A 324 -19.03 11.47 1.02
N THR A 325 -18.43 12.66 1.16
CA THR A 325 -17.76 13.07 2.41
C THR A 325 -18.67 13.72 3.44
N VAL A 326 -19.82 14.29 3.03
CA VAL A 326 -20.73 15.01 3.95
C VAL A 326 -22.08 14.32 4.07
N TYR A 327 -22.70 13.96 2.94
CA TYR A 327 -24.10 13.52 2.93
C TYR A 327 -24.26 12.05 3.25
N VAL A 328 -23.41 11.18 2.70
CA VAL A 328 -23.43 9.75 3.03
C VAL A 328 -23.23 9.53 4.54
N PRO A 329 -22.25 10.17 5.21
CA PRO A 329 -22.13 10.08 6.67
C PRO A 329 -23.36 10.61 7.42
N ALA A 330 -23.99 11.69 6.94
CA ALA A 330 -25.21 12.21 7.55
C ALA A 330 -26.39 11.23 7.40
N LEU A 331 -26.54 10.59 6.23
CA LEU A 331 -27.54 9.57 5.97
C LEU A 331 -27.34 8.34 6.86
N LYS A 332 -26.10 7.90 7.10
CA LYS A 332 -25.81 6.79 8.03
C LYS A 332 -26.30 7.09 9.45
N LYS A 333 -26.20 8.35 9.90
CA LYS A 333 -26.73 8.79 11.20
C LYS A 333 -28.26 8.83 11.23
N LEU A 334 -28.88 9.20 10.10
CA LEU A 334 -30.33 9.29 9.96
C LEU A 334 -30.99 7.91 9.81
N LEU A 335 -30.32 6.98 9.13
CA LEU A 335 -30.82 5.65 8.78
C LEU A 335 -29.90 4.56 9.36
N PRO A 336 -29.81 4.42 10.70
CA PRO A 336 -28.89 3.49 11.35
C PRO A 336 -29.14 2.01 10.98
N GLN A 337 -30.38 1.66 10.64
CA GLN A 337 -30.76 0.30 10.22
C GLN A 337 -30.29 -0.06 8.80
N HIS A 338 -29.88 0.94 8.00
CA HIS A 338 -29.49 0.78 6.60
C HIS A 338 -28.03 1.17 6.32
N VAL A 339 -27.19 1.19 7.36
CA VAL A 339 -25.77 1.58 7.25
C VAL A 339 -25.01 0.68 6.27
N GLU A 340 -25.31 -0.62 6.23
CA GLU A 340 -24.66 -1.56 5.31
C GLU A 340 -24.92 -1.21 3.84
N MET A 341 -26.18 -0.94 3.47
CA MET A 341 -26.53 -0.47 2.11
C MET A 341 -25.78 0.82 1.75
N LEU A 342 -25.71 1.78 2.68
CA LEU A 342 -24.97 3.03 2.47
C LEU A 342 -23.45 2.82 2.40
N ASN A 343 -22.91 1.82 3.11
CA ASN A 343 -21.50 1.43 3.02
C ASN A 343 -21.18 0.86 1.65
N THR A 344 -22.01 -0.07 1.15
CA THR A 344 -21.87 -0.67 -0.18
C THR A 344 -21.96 0.39 -1.28
N ALA A 345 -23.00 1.22 -1.26
CA ALA A 345 -23.14 2.29 -2.25
C ALA A 345 -21.96 3.28 -2.20
N GLY A 346 -21.51 3.63 -0.99
CA GLY A 346 -20.30 4.44 -0.82
C GLY A 346 -19.05 3.78 -1.40
N ALA A 347 -18.90 2.46 -1.25
CA ALA A 347 -17.79 1.69 -1.79
C ALA A 347 -17.82 1.67 -3.33
N ASP A 348 -18.99 1.48 -3.93
CA ASP A 348 -19.16 1.50 -5.38
C ASP A 348 -18.80 2.88 -5.98
N ILE A 349 -19.25 3.96 -5.34
CA ILE A 349 -18.89 5.33 -5.73
C ILE A 349 -17.37 5.53 -5.64
N ARG A 350 -16.74 5.12 -4.53
CA ARG A 350 -15.28 5.23 -4.35
C ARG A 350 -14.52 4.45 -5.42
N SER A 351 -14.92 3.20 -5.67
CA SER A 351 -14.28 2.35 -6.68
C SER A 351 -14.37 3.00 -8.06
N ALA A 352 -15.52 3.56 -8.44
CA ALA A 352 -15.67 4.28 -9.70
C ALA A 352 -14.76 5.53 -9.77
N LEU A 353 -14.65 6.29 -8.68
CA LEU A 353 -13.75 7.44 -8.59
C LEU A 353 -12.29 7.03 -8.76
N PHE A 354 -11.81 5.99 -8.08
CA PHE A 354 -10.42 5.50 -8.23
C PHE A 354 -10.12 4.90 -9.62
N MET A 355 -11.16 4.48 -10.33
CA MET A 355 -11.06 4.04 -11.73
C MET A 355 -11.12 5.20 -12.73
N GLY A 356 -11.33 6.44 -12.29
CA GLY A 356 -11.48 7.60 -13.16
C GLY A 356 -12.81 7.65 -13.92
N ASP A 357 -13.81 6.87 -13.48
CA ASP A 357 -15.12 6.79 -14.12
C ASP A 357 -16.16 7.63 -13.36
N LEU A 358 -16.22 8.92 -13.70
CA LEU A 358 -17.21 9.85 -13.15
C LEU A 358 -18.65 9.47 -13.49
N SER A 359 -18.88 8.83 -14.63
CA SER A 359 -20.24 8.45 -15.07
C SER A 359 -20.80 7.37 -14.17
N SER A 360 -20.00 6.34 -13.90
CA SER A 360 -20.38 5.27 -12.96
C SER A 360 -20.53 5.81 -11.54
N ALA A 361 -19.64 6.72 -11.10
CA ALA A 361 -19.77 7.35 -9.78
C ALA A 361 -21.11 8.09 -9.61
N VAL A 362 -21.55 8.83 -10.65
CA VAL A 362 -22.86 9.49 -10.67
C VAL A 362 -24.00 8.47 -10.68
N ALA A 363 -23.88 7.41 -11.47
CA ALA A 363 -24.90 6.36 -11.55
C ALA A 363 -25.09 5.64 -10.20
N TYR A 364 -24.01 5.28 -9.51
CA TYR A 364 -24.06 4.67 -8.18
C TYR A 364 -24.65 5.62 -7.15
N TYR A 365 -24.27 6.90 -7.16
CA TYR A 365 -24.87 7.89 -6.28
C TYR A 365 -26.37 8.06 -6.54
N ARG A 366 -26.80 8.07 -7.80
CA ARG A 366 -28.22 8.12 -8.16
C ARG A 366 -28.97 6.88 -7.68
N LYS A 367 -28.40 5.68 -7.86
CA LYS A 367 -28.98 4.43 -7.36
C LYS A 367 -29.17 4.49 -5.83
N MET A 368 -28.14 4.92 -5.11
CA MET A 368 -28.22 5.11 -3.65
C MET A 368 -29.36 6.06 -3.24
N LEU A 369 -29.57 7.16 -3.97
CA LEU A 369 -30.69 8.06 -3.70
C LEU A 369 -32.04 7.38 -3.90
N HIS A 370 -32.20 6.54 -4.92
CA HIS A 370 -33.42 5.76 -5.13
C HIS A 370 -33.65 4.70 -4.02
N ASP A 371 -32.57 4.08 -3.54
CA ASP A 371 -32.66 3.10 -2.44
C ASP A 371 -33.05 3.80 -1.12
N VAL A 372 -32.47 4.97 -0.84
CA VAL A 372 -32.85 5.83 0.30
C VAL A 372 -34.29 6.31 0.18
N ASP A 373 -34.70 6.73 -1.02
CA ASP A 373 -36.07 7.16 -1.29
C ASP A 373 -37.07 6.03 -1.00
N SER A 374 -36.78 4.83 -1.48
CA SER A 374 -37.61 3.64 -1.26
C SER A 374 -37.81 3.36 0.24
N ILE A 375 -36.78 3.53 1.07
CA ILE A 375 -36.89 3.37 2.53
C ILE A 375 -37.92 4.35 3.10
N PHE A 376 -37.82 5.63 2.73
CA PHE A 376 -38.79 6.63 3.19
C PHE A 376 -40.19 6.30 2.69
N VAL A 377 -40.37 5.93 1.42
CA VAL A 377 -41.68 5.54 0.87
C VAL A 377 -42.29 4.35 1.64
N TYR A 378 -41.51 3.32 1.99
CA TYR A 378 -42.00 2.20 2.80
C TYR A 378 -42.40 2.64 4.22
N ASP A 379 -41.67 3.56 4.85
CA ASP A 379 -42.10 4.16 6.12
C ASP A 379 -43.44 4.91 5.98
N PHE A 380 -43.67 5.58 4.84
CA PHE A 380 -44.93 6.28 4.53
C PHE A 380 -46.10 5.33 4.26
N THR A 381 -45.90 4.05 3.94
CA THR A 381 -47.02 3.09 3.80
C THR A 381 -47.76 2.81 5.11
N ASN A 382 -47.19 3.23 6.26
CA ASN A 382 -47.84 3.18 7.57
C ASN A 382 -48.70 4.42 7.90
N LEU A 383 -48.72 5.46 7.04
CA LEU A 383 -49.61 6.61 7.20
C LEU A 383 -51.03 6.26 6.76
N ASN A 384 -51.82 5.79 7.73
CA ASN A 384 -53.26 5.61 7.54
C ASN A 384 -53.96 6.97 7.55
N VAL A 385 -54.40 7.44 6.37
CA VAL A 385 -55.34 8.55 6.27
C VAL A 385 -56.68 8.08 6.85
N THR A 386 -57.08 8.67 7.97
CA THR A 386 -58.34 8.36 8.65
C THR A 386 -59.12 9.64 8.91
N ASN A 387 -60.39 9.52 9.30
CA ASN A 387 -61.21 10.68 9.71
C ASN A 387 -60.65 11.42 10.95
N ASN A 388 -59.60 10.90 11.59
CA ASN A 388 -58.93 11.49 12.75
C ASN A 388 -57.55 12.10 12.40
N SER A 389 -57.09 12.00 11.16
CA SER A 389 -55.84 12.63 10.71
C SER A 389 -55.96 14.15 10.78
N SER A 390 -54.93 14.86 11.24
CA SER A 390 -54.97 16.32 11.28
C SER A 390 -54.75 16.91 9.88
N ASP A 391 -55.24 18.14 9.65
CA ASP A 391 -55.01 18.86 8.38
C ASP A 391 -53.51 18.97 8.05
N LYS A 392 -52.67 19.13 9.09
CA LYS A 392 -51.22 19.20 8.93
C LYS A 392 -50.62 17.87 8.43
N ASP A 393 -51.09 16.74 8.94
CA ASP A 393 -50.60 15.42 8.50
C ASP A 393 -50.95 15.17 7.02
N ILE A 394 -52.12 15.64 6.59
CA ILE A 394 -52.57 15.56 5.20
C ILE A 394 -51.76 16.50 4.30
N ASP A 395 -51.50 17.73 4.74
CA ASP A 395 -50.69 18.69 4.00
C ASP A 395 -49.24 18.21 3.82
N ASP A 396 -48.63 17.66 4.87
CA ASP A 396 -47.27 17.10 4.84
C ASP A 396 -47.19 15.91 3.85
N LEU A 397 -48.21 15.04 3.85
CA LEU A 397 -48.33 13.93 2.89
C LEU A 397 -48.47 14.42 1.45
N ILE A 398 -49.37 15.37 1.20
CA ILE A 398 -49.59 15.94 -0.14
C ILE A 398 -48.33 16.65 -0.63
N GLN A 399 -47.64 17.38 0.24
CA GLN A 399 -46.39 18.05 -0.10
C GLN A 399 -45.28 17.06 -0.45
N HIS A 400 -45.18 15.95 0.29
CA HIS A 400 -44.25 14.87 -0.01
C HIS A 400 -44.51 14.27 -1.40
N LEU A 401 -45.77 13.93 -1.73
CA LEU A 401 -46.14 13.41 -3.05
C LEU A 401 -45.81 14.40 -4.18
N LYS A 402 -46.11 15.69 -4.00
CA LYS A 402 -45.75 16.74 -4.98
C LYS A 402 -44.25 16.86 -5.20
N LEU A 403 -43.45 16.77 -4.13
CA LEU A 403 -41.99 16.78 -4.25
C LEU A 403 -41.49 15.56 -5.04
N HIS A 404 -42.10 14.38 -4.85
CA HIS A 404 -41.79 13.19 -5.65
C HIS A 404 -42.11 13.39 -7.13
N GLU A 405 -43.29 13.93 -7.45
CA GLU A 405 -43.69 14.23 -8.83
C GLU A 405 -42.69 15.16 -9.53
N VAL A 406 -42.13 16.13 -8.81
CA VAL A 406 -41.04 16.98 -9.31
C VAL A 406 -39.74 16.20 -9.51
N VAL A 407 -39.35 15.39 -8.52
CA VAL A 407 -38.08 14.61 -8.57
C VAL A 407 -38.09 13.57 -9.70
N VAL A 408 -39.23 12.92 -9.96
CA VAL A 408 -39.38 11.96 -11.08
C VAL A 408 -39.69 12.62 -12.42
N GLY A 409 -39.84 13.95 -12.46
CA GLY A 409 -40.04 14.72 -13.68
C GLY A 409 -41.46 14.67 -14.26
N ILE A 410 -42.47 14.34 -13.45
CA ILE A 410 -43.89 14.44 -13.83
C ILE A 410 -44.31 15.91 -13.88
N ILE A 411 -43.79 16.73 -12.97
CA ILE A 411 -44.04 18.18 -12.89
C ILE A 411 -42.72 18.93 -13.02
N ASN A 412 -42.64 19.89 -13.94
CA ASN A 412 -41.49 20.79 -14.02
C ASN A 412 -41.63 21.90 -12.97
N ASN A 413 -40.55 22.20 -12.25
CA ASN A 413 -40.49 23.28 -11.24
C ASN A 413 -40.73 24.72 -11.79
N GLU A 414 -41.16 24.87 -13.04
CA GLU A 414 -41.39 26.16 -13.69
C GLU A 414 -42.80 26.74 -13.44
N THR A 415 -43.69 26.05 -12.75
CA THR A 415 -45.06 26.55 -12.45
C THR A 415 -45.21 27.26 -11.11
N GLN A 416 -44.14 27.89 -10.58
CA GLN A 416 -44.25 28.85 -9.49
C GLN A 416 -43.30 30.04 -9.72
N SER A 417 -43.69 30.92 -10.66
CA SER A 417 -43.25 32.32 -10.71
C SER A 417 -44.46 33.23 -10.47
#